data_AF-A0A968NNV7-F1
#
_entry.id   AF-A0A968NNV7-F1
#
_cell.length_a   1.000
_cell.length_b   1.000
_cell.length_c   1.000
_cell.angle_alpha   90.00
_cell.angle_beta   90.00
_cell.angle_gamma   90.00
#
_symmetry.space_group_name_H-M   'P 1'
#
loop_
_entity.id
_entity.type
_entity.pdbx_description
1 polymer ?
#
loop_
_entity_poly.entity_id
_entity_poly.type
_entity_poly.pdbx_seq_one_letter_code
_entity_poly.pdbx_strand_id
1 'polypeptide(L)'
;MFCFRAEVVNAYQQSYKDTKIANQQYKDVRREIKKIYNVDAKPGLDESQLQEFNEILITLPRISLKYADIVRRIDEYQNTILVNTRNYNDKLQEINSILLYEDTNFLAIFSDKTSRYFQEEIATDLTYLNHGLV
;
A
#
# COMPACT_ATOMS: atom_id res chain seq x y z
N MET A 1 -1.25 25.61 -0.67
CA MET A 1 -2.34 24.79 -0.09
C MET A 1 -2.93 23.81 -1.10
N PHE A 2 -3.52 24.26 -2.23
CA PHE A 2 -4.18 23.37 -3.19
C PHE A 2 -3.25 22.31 -3.83
N CYS A 3 -1.98 22.64 -4.07
CA CYS A 3 -1.01 21.66 -4.56
C CYS A 3 -0.83 20.48 -3.58
N PHE A 4 -0.71 20.76 -2.27
CA PHE A 4 -0.62 19.72 -1.25
C PHE A 4 -1.87 18.83 -1.21
N ARG A 5 -3.05 19.44 -1.36
CA ARG A 5 -4.30 18.68 -1.51
C ARG A 5 -4.28 17.77 -2.74
N ALA A 6 -3.79 18.24 -3.88
CA ALA A 6 -3.68 17.43 -5.08
C ALA A 6 -2.70 16.25 -4.89
N GLU A 7 -1.56 16.48 -4.23
CA GLU A 7 -0.60 15.43 -3.90
C GLU A 7 -1.21 14.36 -2.99
N VAL A 8 -1.93 14.75 -1.93
CA VAL A 8 -2.64 13.81 -1.05
C VAL A 8 -3.65 12.96 -1.83
N VAL A 9 -4.46 13.59 -2.69
CA VAL A 9 -5.47 12.87 -3.49
C VAL A 9 -4.81 11.91 -4.47
N ASN A 10 -3.74 12.35 -5.15
CA ASN A 10 -3.01 11.50 -6.08
C ASN A 10 -2.36 10.31 -5.36
N ALA A 11 -1.65 10.55 -4.26
CA ALA A 11 -1.02 9.50 -3.46
C ALA A 11 -2.05 8.46 -3.00
N TYR A 12 -3.23 8.89 -2.53
CA TYR A 12 -4.31 7.97 -2.16
C TYR A 12 -4.81 7.14 -3.35
N GLN A 13 -5.02 7.76 -4.52
CA GLN A 13 -5.46 7.05 -5.72
C GLN A 13 -4.43 6.03 -6.20
N GLN A 14 -3.14 6.33 -6.12
CA GLN A 14 -2.09 5.38 -6.48
C GLN A 14 -1.99 4.25 -5.46
N SER A 15 -2.07 4.56 -4.17
CA SER A 15 -2.12 3.57 -3.10
C SER A 15 -3.24 2.57 -3.31
N TYR A 16 -4.46 3.05 -3.60
CA TYR A 16 -5.61 2.19 -3.85
C TYR A 16 -5.41 1.24 -5.05
N LYS A 17 -4.75 1.71 -6.12
CA LYS A 17 -4.40 0.85 -7.26
C LYS A 17 -3.36 -0.20 -6.85
N ASP A 18 -2.33 0.23 -6.15
CA ASP A 18 -1.24 -0.64 -5.70
C ASP A 18 -1.71 -1.68 -4.68
N THR A 19 -2.66 -1.37 -3.79
CA THR A 19 -3.30 -2.33 -2.90
C THR A 19 -3.94 -3.47 -3.69
N LYS A 20 -4.63 -3.18 -4.81
CA LYS A 20 -5.23 -4.23 -5.66
C LYS A 20 -4.18 -5.13 -6.29
N ILE A 21 -3.07 -4.54 -6.75
CA ILE A 21 -1.96 -5.28 -7.36
C ILE A 21 -1.25 -6.13 -6.29
N ALA A 22 -1.00 -5.59 -5.10
CA ALA A 22 -0.39 -6.29 -3.98
C ALA A 22 -1.21 -7.52 -3.59
N ASN A 23 -2.53 -7.36 -3.47
CA ASN A 23 -3.44 -8.48 -3.18
C ASN A 23 -3.38 -9.59 -4.25
N GLN A 24 -3.22 -9.24 -5.52
CA GLN A 24 -3.05 -10.23 -6.58
C GLN A 24 -1.70 -10.95 -6.49
N GLN A 25 -0.61 -10.20 -6.31
CA GLN A 25 0.73 -10.78 -6.14
C GLN A 25 0.79 -11.71 -4.93
N TYR A 26 0.14 -11.34 -3.84
CA TYR A 26 0.02 -12.16 -2.64
C TYR A 26 -0.69 -13.51 -2.93
N LYS A 27 -1.79 -13.49 -3.70
CA LYS A 27 -2.47 -14.73 -4.12
C LYS A 27 -1.56 -15.60 -4.97
N ASP A 28 -0.74 -15.01 -5.84
CA ASP A 28 0.21 -15.74 -6.66
C ASP A 28 1.34 -16.36 -5.82
N VAL A 29 1.90 -15.61 -4.86
CA VAL A 29 2.87 -16.13 -3.86
C VAL A 29 2.28 -17.32 -3.10
N ARG A 30 1.06 -17.18 -2.55
CA ARG A 30 0.39 -18.30 -1.84
C ARG A 30 0.13 -19.50 -2.75
N ARG A 31 -0.17 -19.28 -4.03
CA ARG A 31 -0.37 -20.37 -4.99
C ARG A 31 0.91 -21.17 -5.20
N GLU A 32 2.03 -20.50 -5.44
CA GLU A 32 3.33 -21.17 -5.62
C GLU A 32 3.78 -21.90 -4.36
N ILE A 33 3.58 -21.30 -3.17
CA ILE A 33 3.87 -21.95 -1.90
C ILE A 33 3.01 -23.21 -1.69
N LYS A 34 1.72 -23.18 -2.06
CA LYS A 34 0.84 -24.35 -1.93
C LYS A 34 1.27 -25.53 -2.81
N LYS A 35 1.90 -25.27 -3.96
CA LYS A 35 2.44 -26.36 -4.80
C LYS A 35 3.49 -27.15 -4.04
N ILE A 36 4.35 -26.47 -3.25
CA ILE A 36 5.36 -27.13 -2.40
C ILE A 36 4.70 -28.05 -1.37
N TYR A 37 3.65 -27.59 -0.68
CA TYR A 37 3.00 -28.36 0.38
C TYR A 37 2.11 -29.51 -0.11
N ASN A 38 1.60 -29.41 -1.35
CA ASN A 38 0.75 -30.45 -1.94
C ASN A 38 1.54 -31.62 -2.51
N VAL A 39 2.87 -31.54 -2.56
CA VAL A 39 3.70 -32.70 -2.85
C VAL A 39 3.73 -33.55 -1.59
N ASP A 40 2.89 -34.60 -1.57
CA ASP A 40 2.96 -35.65 -0.56
C ASP A 40 4.43 -36.00 -0.35
N ALA A 41 4.92 -35.87 0.88
CA ALA A 41 6.28 -36.25 1.29
C ALA A 41 6.44 -37.79 1.22
N LYS A 42 6.32 -38.35 0.02
CA LYS A 42 6.68 -39.72 -0.30
C LYS A 42 8.16 -39.74 -0.65
N PRO A 43 8.90 -40.77 -0.23
CA PRO A 43 10.32 -40.87 -0.54
C PRO A 43 10.49 -41.05 -2.05
N GLY A 44 11.13 -40.07 -2.70
CA GLY A 44 11.43 -40.05 -4.12
C GLY A 44 10.50 -39.12 -4.91
N LEU A 45 10.94 -37.88 -5.13
CA LEU A 45 10.34 -37.02 -6.15
C LEU A 45 10.67 -37.60 -7.52
N ASP A 46 9.69 -37.70 -8.40
CA ASP A 46 9.95 -38.00 -9.81
C ASP A 46 10.57 -36.79 -10.54
N GLU A 47 11.08 -37.01 -11.74
CA GLU A 47 11.75 -35.97 -12.53
C GLU A 47 10.84 -34.77 -12.85
N SER A 48 9.54 -35.01 -13.05
CA SER A 48 8.56 -33.95 -13.29
C SER A 48 8.34 -33.10 -12.04
N GLN A 49 8.26 -33.72 -10.87
CA GLN A 49 8.16 -33.04 -9.59
C GLN A 49 9.42 -32.24 -9.28
N LEU A 50 10.61 -32.78 -9.55
CA LEU A 50 11.88 -32.05 -9.41
C LEU A 50 11.96 -30.84 -10.34
N GLN A 51 11.47 -30.97 -11.57
CA GLN A 51 11.42 -29.85 -12.51
C GLN A 51 10.46 -28.75 -12.01
N GLU A 52 9.26 -29.13 -11.55
CA GLU A 52 8.30 -28.17 -10.96
C GLU A 52 8.90 -27.45 -9.74
N PHE A 53 9.61 -28.17 -8.86
CA PHE A 53 10.33 -27.57 -7.74
C PHE A 53 11.39 -26.55 -8.18
N ASN A 54 12.18 -26.87 -9.20
CA ASN A 54 13.17 -25.94 -9.74
C ASN A 54 12.52 -24.66 -10.30
N GLU A 55 11.39 -24.80 -11.01
CA GLU A 55 10.64 -23.64 -11.51
C GLU A 55 10.08 -22.77 -10.37
N ILE A 56 9.58 -23.39 -9.31
CA ILE A 56 9.11 -22.68 -8.11
C ILE A 56 10.26 -21.95 -7.41
N LEU A 57 11.43 -22.58 -7.26
CA LEU A 57 12.61 -21.95 -6.63
C LEU A 57 13.10 -20.71 -7.38
N ILE A 58 12.90 -20.66 -8.70
CA ILE A 58 13.23 -19.49 -9.53
C ILE A 58 12.10 -18.44 -9.47
N THR A 59 10.85 -18.87 -9.50
CA THR A 59 9.69 -17.98 -9.64
C THR A 59 9.33 -17.29 -8.33
N LEU A 60 9.33 -18.05 -7.22
CA LEU A 60 8.85 -17.60 -5.91
C LEU A 60 9.61 -16.37 -5.38
N PRO A 61 10.97 -16.30 -5.41
CA PRO A 61 11.69 -15.10 -4.97
C PRO A 61 11.33 -13.87 -5.80
N ARG A 62 11.16 -14.04 -7.12
CA ARG A 62 10.84 -12.94 -8.04
C ARG A 62 9.47 -12.33 -7.75
N ILE A 63 8.44 -13.16 -7.56
CA ILE A 63 7.09 -12.67 -7.26
C ILE A 63 6.98 -12.12 -5.83
N SER A 64 7.74 -12.70 -4.88
CA SER A 64 7.79 -12.22 -3.49
C SER A 64 8.47 -10.85 -3.39
N LEU A 65 9.55 -10.64 -4.13
CA LEU A 65 10.22 -9.33 -4.20
C LEU A 65 9.31 -8.27 -4.79
N LYS A 66 8.62 -8.58 -5.91
CA LYS A 66 7.63 -7.67 -6.51
C LYS A 66 6.52 -7.31 -5.51
N TYR A 67 6.03 -8.28 -4.77
CA TYR A 67 5.05 -8.03 -3.71
C TYR A 67 5.60 -7.05 -2.66
N ALA A 68 6.79 -7.32 -2.12
CA ALA A 68 7.42 -6.46 -1.12
C ALA A 68 7.66 -5.03 -1.63
N ASP A 69 8.09 -4.87 -2.88
CA ASP A 69 8.28 -3.56 -3.51
C ASP A 69 6.97 -2.76 -3.61
N ILE A 70 5.84 -3.43 -3.89
CA ILE A 70 4.53 -2.78 -3.94
C ILE A 70 4.11 -2.36 -2.53
N VAL A 71 4.28 -3.22 -1.52
CA VAL A 71 3.94 -2.88 -0.12
C VAL A 71 4.76 -1.68 0.36
N ARG A 72 6.07 -1.64 0.08
CA ARG A 72 6.91 -0.47 0.38
C ARG A 72 6.39 0.80 -0.30
N ARG A 73 5.97 0.72 -1.56
CA ARG A 73 5.44 1.88 -2.29
C ARG A 73 4.12 2.40 -1.70
N ILE A 74 3.28 1.51 -1.18
CA ILE A 74 2.06 1.90 -0.44
C ILE A 74 2.43 2.69 0.83
N ASP A 75 3.46 2.25 1.56
CA ASP A 75 3.99 2.97 2.72
C ASP A 75 4.56 4.36 2.36
N GLU A 76 5.24 4.47 1.21
CA GLU A 76 5.70 5.75 0.67
C GLU A 76 4.53 6.72 0.34
N TYR A 77 3.41 6.22 -0.16
CA TYR A 77 2.21 7.05 -0.35
C TYR A 77 1.60 7.50 0.97
N GLN A 78 1.57 6.63 2.00
CA GLN A 78 1.12 7.01 3.34
C GLN A 78 1.95 8.19 3.87
N ASN A 79 3.27 8.11 3.74
CA ASN A 79 4.18 9.18 4.12
C ASN A 79 3.93 10.46 3.31
N THR A 80 3.71 10.33 2.01
CA THR A 80 3.36 11.46 1.13
C THR A 80 2.09 12.17 1.60
N ILE A 81 1.05 11.41 1.98
CA ILE A 81 -0.20 11.97 2.49
C ILE A 81 0.03 12.70 3.81
N LEU A 82 0.74 12.07 4.76
CA LEU A 82 1.04 12.66 6.06
C LEU A 82 1.76 14.01 5.93
N VAL A 83 2.83 14.06 5.12
CA VAL A 83 3.62 15.27 4.90
C VAL A 83 2.79 16.36 4.24
N ASN A 84 2.06 16.04 3.17
CA ASN A 84 1.29 17.05 2.44
C ASN A 84 0.07 17.54 3.25
N THR A 85 -0.52 16.72 4.09
CA THR A 85 -1.58 17.17 5.01
C THR A 85 -1.05 18.11 6.08
N ARG A 86 0.15 17.86 6.58
CA ARG A 86 0.81 18.79 7.51
C ARG A 86 1.08 20.14 6.82
N ASN A 87 1.66 20.12 5.63
CA ASN A 87 1.91 21.31 4.82
C ASN A 87 0.61 22.06 4.45
N TYR A 88 -0.48 21.32 4.22
CA TYR A 88 -1.80 21.89 3.99
C TYR A 88 -2.29 22.68 5.22
N ASN A 89 -2.19 22.08 6.41
CA ASN A 89 -2.60 22.69 7.67
C ASN A 89 -1.77 23.91 8.02
N ASP A 90 -0.45 23.85 7.82
CA ASP A 90 0.44 24.99 8.06
C ASP A 90 0.02 26.18 7.18
N LYS A 91 -0.28 25.94 5.89
CA LYS A 91 -0.80 26.99 5.01
C LYS A 91 -2.21 27.46 5.37
N LEU A 92 -3.06 26.60 5.92
CA LEU A 92 -4.37 27.02 6.42
C LEU A 92 -4.22 27.96 7.62
N GLN A 93 -3.32 27.65 8.55
CA GLN A 93 -3.03 28.51 9.70
C GLN A 93 -2.50 29.88 9.27
N GLU A 94 -1.60 29.92 8.30
CA GLU A 94 -1.13 31.19 7.70
C GLU A 94 -2.31 32.01 7.14
N ILE A 95 -3.20 31.39 6.37
CA ILE A 95 -4.40 32.06 5.82
C ILE A 95 -5.29 32.60 6.93
N ASN A 96 -5.56 31.79 7.96
CA ASN A 96 -6.41 32.17 9.10
C ASN A 96 -5.82 33.35 9.89
N SER A 97 -4.49 33.47 9.94
CA SER A 97 -3.82 34.59 10.60
C SER A 97 -3.99 35.92 9.85
N ILE A 98 -4.28 35.86 8.55
CA ILE A 98 -4.48 37.03 7.68
C ILE A 98 -5.98 37.39 7.61
N LEU A 99 -6.84 36.38 7.48
CA LEU A 99 -8.28 36.54 7.28
C LEU A 99 -9.07 36.39 8.58
N LEU A 100 -8.81 37.27 9.55
CA LEU A 100 -9.33 37.18 10.92
C LEU A 100 -10.87 37.15 11.05
N TYR A 101 -11.59 37.64 10.03
CA TYR A 101 -13.05 37.76 10.05
C TYR A 101 -13.75 36.91 8.98
N GLU A 102 -13.01 36.17 8.15
CA GLU A 102 -13.60 35.29 7.15
C GLU A 102 -13.71 33.87 7.68
N ASP A 103 -14.80 33.19 7.34
CA ASP A 103 -14.98 31.78 7.66
C ASP A 103 -14.21 30.91 6.66
N THR A 104 -13.06 30.41 7.08
CA THR A 104 -12.21 29.48 6.33
C THR A 104 -12.40 28.02 6.75
N ASN A 105 -13.36 27.71 7.62
CA ASN A 105 -13.54 26.36 8.17
C ASN A 105 -13.82 25.31 7.09
N PHE A 106 -14.42 25.71 5.97
CA PHE A 106 -14.65 24.81 4.83
C PHE A 106 -13.35 24.24 4.24
N LEU A 107 -12.22 24.95 4.38
CA LEU A 107 -10.91 24.47 3.95
C LEU A 107 -10.39 23.37 4.89
N ALA A 108 -10.62 23.48 6.20
CA ALA A 108 -10.22 22.47 7.18
C ALA A 108 -10.91 21.11 6.97
N ILE A 109 -12.09 21.09 6.33
CA ILE A 109 -12.81 19.83 6.01
C ILE A 109 -11.91 18.84 5.27
N PHE A 110 -11.03 19.33 4.39
CA PHE A 110 -10.13 18.46 3.65
C PHE A 110 -9.15 17.72 4.57
N SER A 111 -8.44 18.43 5.46
CA SER A 111 -7.48 17.81 6.38
C SER A 111 -8.18 16.92 7.40
N ASP A 112 -9.27 17.43 7.97
CA ASP A 112 -9.89 16.84 9.17
C ASP A 112 -10.73 15.62 8.86
N LYS A 113 -11.29 15.56 7.63
CA LYS A 113 -12.13 14.45 7.18
C LYS A 113 -11.47 13.68 6.05
N THR A 114 -11.21 14.33 4.92
CA THR A 114 -10.80 13.61 3.70
C THR A 114 -9.42 13.00 3.83
N SER A 115 -8.41 13.78 4.23
CA SER A 115 -7.06 13.24 4.38
C SER A 115 -6.99 12.25 5.53
N ARG A 116 -7.67 12.52 6.65
CA ARG A 116 -7.73 11.58 7.76
C ARG A 116 -8.28 10.22 7.34
N TYR A 117 -9.40 10.20 6.61
CA TYR A 117 -9.97 8.98 6.05
C TYR A 117 -8.96 8.25 5.14
N PHE A 118 -8.26 8.96 4.25
CA PHE A 118 -7.23 8.34 3.40
C PHE A 118 -6.10 7.70 4.20
N GLN A 119 -5.65 8.36 5.27
CA GLN A 119 -4.61 7.82 6.15
C GLN A 119 -5.07 6.56 6.90
N GLU A 120 -6.31 6.53 7.38
CA GLU A 120 -6.90 5.39 8.09
C GLU A 120 -7.09 4.18 7.17
N GLU A 121 -7.56 4.39 5.93
CA GLU A 121 -7.74 3.31 4.95
C GLU A 121 -6.38 2.71 4.53
N ILE A 122 -5.38 3.52 4.21
CA ILE A 122 -4.07 3.02 3.81
C ILE A 122 -3.37 2.30 4.97
N ALA A 123 -3.49 2.81 6.20
CA ALA A 123 -2.95 2.12 7.37
C ALA A 123 -3.62 0.75 7.57
N THR A 124 -4.92 0.65 7.32
CA THR A 124 -5.67 -0.61 7.34
C THR A 124 -5.18 -1.57 6.26
N ASP A 125 -5.05 -1.09 5.02
CA ASP A 125 -4.51 -1.87 3.89
C ASP A 125 -3.10 -2.40 4.20
N LEU A 126 -2.19 -1.55 4.70
CA LEU A 126 -0.84 -1.94 5.08
C LEU A 126 -0.83 -2.99 6.18
N THR A 127 -1.72 -2.87 7.17
CA THR A 127 -1.86 -3.86 8.24
C THR A 127 -2.23 -5.23 7.67
N TYR A 128 -3.21 -5.29 6.76
CA TYR A 128 -3.61 -6.54 6.12
C TYR A 128 -2.52 -7.12 5.23
N LEU A 129 -1.82 -6.28 4.46
CA LEU A 129 -0.75 -6.71 3.57
C LEU A 129 0.43 -7.27 4.40
N ASN A 130 0.86 -6.56 5.44
CA ASN A 130 1.95 -7.01 6.30
C ASN A 130 1.61 -8.31 7.06
N HIS A 131 0.36 -8.47 7.49
CA HIS A 131 -0.08 -9.71 8.17
C HIS A 131 -0.33 -10.89 7.23
N GLY A 132 -0.51 -10.66 5.92
CA GLY A 132 -0.74 -11.75 4.97
C GLY A 132 0.44 -12.71 4.85
N LEU A 133 1.66 -12.22 5.10
CA LEU A 133 2.90 -12.98 4.99
C LEU A 133 3.26 -13.86 6.22
N VAL A 134 2.47 -13.81 7.30
CA VAL A 134 2.71 -14.61 8.52
C VAL A 134 1.86 -15.88 8.52
#